data_AF-A0A2Z5ULB3-F1
#
_entry.id   AF-A0A2Z5ULB3-F1
#
_cell.length_a   1.000
_cell.length_b   1.000
_cell.length_c   1.000
_cell.angle_alpha   90.00
_cell.angle_beta   90.00
_cell.angle_gamma   90.00
#
_symmetry.space_group_name_H-M   'P 1'
#
loop_
_entity.id
_entity.type
_entity.pdbx_description
1 polymer ?
#
loop_
_entity_poly.entity_id
_entity_poly.type
_entity_poly.pdbx_seq_one_letter_code
_entity_poly.pdbx_strand_id
1 'polypeptide(L)'
;MTANFIALPLLVAGSGAYIVSMESSSDPQHRMRLAYPVVALQADAEGDARFEVQVDKEGRPANCKIISSSGHPALDTETCTLMMQRGKWHPATAPDGQPTEFIYSDTMKWRLDRSNNTGLQTQYQQDTDYPAAALALGVEGVSKVELAIDEAGNPKSCKLLQSAGHPDLDHAACNMLMGMQGFRPRANTDGILRPLISVQSVRWKIPRPASENKTRKSE
;
A
#
# COMPACT_ATOMS: atom_id res chain seq x y z
N MET A 1 -2.82 -16.30 22.70
CA MET A 1 -1.89 -15.84 23.76
C MET A 1 -2.19 -14.36 24.00
N THR A 2 -2.72 -14.02 25.16
CA THR A 2 -3.05 -12.65 25.55
C THR A 2 -1.77 -11.87 25.84
N ALA A 3 -1.52 -10.78 25.11
CA ALA A 3 -0.42 -9.87 25.39
C ALA A 3 -0.96 -8.78 26.33
N ASN A 4 -0.44 -8.73 27.57
CA ASN A 4 -0.74 -7.67 28.52
C ASN A 4 0.01 -6.39 28.13
N PHE A 5 -0.71 -5.29 27.94
CA PHE A 5 -0.13 -3.96 27.74
C PHE A 5 -0.56 -3.00 28.84
N ILE A 6 0.36 -2.14 29.27
CA ILE A 6 0.16 -1.17 30.36
C ILE A 6 -0.50 0.09 29.79
N ALA A 7 -1.71 0.41 30.23
CA ALA A 7 -2.38 1.69 29.97
C ALA A 7 -2.26 2.61 31.20
N LEU A 8 -1.97 3.90 31.00
CA LEU A 8 -1.92 4.91 32.05
C LEU A 8 -3.28 5.63 32.15
N PRO A 9 -3.86 5.78 33.35
CA PRO A 9 -5.13 6.48 33.52
C PRO A 9 -4.96 8.00 33.38
N LEU A 10 -5.99 8.66 32.84
CA LEU A 10 -6.18 10.09 32.99
C LEU A 10 -6.59 10.38 34.45
N LEU A 11 -5.62 10.76 35.26
CA LEU A 11 -5.74 11.46 36.57
C LEU A 11 -6.93 11.05 37.46
N VAL A 12 -6.73 9.97 38.23
CA VAL A 12 -7.28 9.84 39.58
C VAL A 12 -6.15 9.33 40.47
N ALA A 13 -5.95 9.96 41.63
CA ALA A 13 -4.96 9.55 42.63
C ALA A 13 -5.27 8.13 43.12
N GLY A 14 -4.59 7.14 42.56
CA GLY A 14 -4.73 5.73 42.94
C GLY A 14 -3.95 4.83 42.00
N SER A 15 -2.79 4.37 42.44
CA SER A 15 -1.92 3.43 41.72
C SER A 15 -2.56 2.04 41.63
N GLY A 16 -3.56 1.87 40.76
CA GLY A 16 -4.10 0.58 40.37
C GLY A 16 -3.77 0.31 38.91
N ALA A 17 -2.96 -0.73 38.64
CA ALA A 17 -2.70 -1.18 37.28
C ALA A 17 -3.96 -1.88 36.74
N TYR A 18 -4.56 -1.35 35.67
CA TYR A 18 -5.72 -1.93 35.00
C TYR A 18 -5.28 -2.91 33.92
N ILE A 19 -5.86 -4.12 33.92
CA ILE A 19 -5.64 -5.11 32.85
C ILE A 19 -6.59 -4.76 31.71
N VAL A 20 -6.07 -4.09 30.67
CA VAL A 20 -6.78 -3.93 29.40
C VAL A 20 -6.41 -5.11 28.51
N SER A 21 -7.35 -6.05 28.37
CA SER A 21 -7.22 -7.14 27.41
C SER A 21 -7.70 -6.64 26.05
N MET A 22 -6.77 -6.43 25.12
CA MET A 22 -7.13 -6.37 23.71
C MET A 22 -7.58 -7.77 23.28
N GLU A 23 -8.64 -7.90 22.47
CA GLU A 23 -8.69 -9.08 21.60
C GLU A 23 -7.48 -8.93 20.70
N SER A 24 -6.46 -9.72 21.01
CA SER A 24 -5.13 -9.61 20.45
C SER A 24 -5.18 -9.31 18.95
N SER A 25 -4.27 -8.44 18.48
CA SER A 25 -3.96 -8.27 17.07
C SER A 25 -3.47 -9.57 16.41
N SER A 26 -3.33 -10.64 17.20
CA SER A 26 -3.16 -12.02 16.75
C SER A 26 -4.46 -12.74 16.36
N ASP A 27 -5.64 -12.10 16.37
CA ASP A 27 -6.83 -12.67 15.75
C ASP A 27 -6.72 -12.54 14.22
N PRO A 28 -6.61 -13.66 13.47
CA PRO A 28 -6.53 -13.64 12.01
C PRO A 28 -7.74 -12.99 11.33
N GLN A 29 -8.86 -12.81 12.05
CA GLN A 29 -10.09 -12.22 11.52
C GLN A 29 -10.16 -10.68 11.69
N HIS A 30 -9.31 -10.07 12.51
CA HIS A 30 -9.22 -8.61 12.65
C HIS A 30 -8.23 -8.00 11.64
N ARG A 31 -8.47 -8.28 10.36
CA ARG A 31 -7.66 -7.75 9.26
C ARG A 31 -8.00 -6.28 9.04
N MET A 32 -7.33 -5.39 9.77
CA MET A 32 -7.20 -4.01 9.33
C MET A 32 -6.49 -4.03 7.98
N ARG A 33 -7.28 -4.01 6.90
CA ARG A 33 -6.72 -3.83 5.56
C ARG A 33 -6.18 -2.41 5.51
N LEU A 34 -4.87 -2.26 5.69
CA LEU A 34 -4.20 -1.00 5.45
C LEU A 34 -4.61 -0.51 4.07
N ALA A 35 -5.09 0.73 4.02
CA ALA A 35 -5.40 1.41 2.79
C ALA A 35 -4.37 2.53 2.68
N TYR A 36 -3.36 2.34 1.85
CA TYR A 36 -2.33 3.34 1.69
C TYR A 36 -2.91 4.60 1.07
N PRO A 37 -2.66 5.80 1.64
CA PRO A 37 -3.05 7.03 1.00
C PRO A 37 -2.36 7.15 -0.36
N VAL A 38 -3.13 7.37 -1.43
CA VAL A 38 -2.59 7.47 -2.79
C VAL A 38 -1.47 8.51 -2.87
N VAL A 39 -1.64 9.66 -2.23
CA VAL A 39 -0.63 10.72 -2.20
C VAL A 39 0.67 10.29 -1.50
N ALA A 40 0.58 9.45 -0.47
CA ALA A 40 1.75 8.93 0.23
C ALA A 40 2.44 7.85 -0.61
N LEU A 41 1.66 6.98 -1.24
CA LEU A 41 2.15 5.95 -2.15
C LEU A 41 2.88 6.55 -3.36
N GLN A 42 2.33 7.61 -3.95
CA GLN A 42 2.93 8.32 -5.07
C GLN A 42 4.22 9.07 -4.69
N ALA A 43 4.34 9.45 -3.41
CA ALA A 43 5.51 10.13 -2.87
C ALA A 43 6.55 9.14 -2.30
N ASP A 44 6.36 7.83 -2.47
CA ASP A 44 7.22 6.80 -1.89
C ASP A 44 7.39 6.94 -0.36
N ALA A 45 6.41 7.57 0.29
CA ALA A 45 6.46 7.85 1.72
C ALA A 45 6.42 6.54 2.50
N GLU A 46 7.15 6.46 3.61
CA GLU A 46 7.12 5.35 4.57
C GLU A 46 7.39 5.93 5.97
N GLY A 47 6.96 5.26 7.02
CA GLY A 47 7.27 5.72 8.38
C GLY A 47 6.44 5.06 9.46
N ASP A 48 6.72 5.45 10.69
CA ASP A 48 6.05 4.94 11.88
C ASP A 48 5.25 6.05 12.55
N ALA A 49 3.92 5.94 12.51
CA ALA A 49 3.03 6.86 13.21
C ALA A 49 2.67 6.27 14.58
N ARG A 50 3.17 6.88 15.66
CA ARG A 50 2.76 6.50 17.02
C ARG A 50 1.53 7.30 17.40
N PHE A 51 0.50 6.63 17.91
CA PHE A 51 -0.79 7.24 18.18
C PHE A 51 -1.35 6.83 19.54
N GLU A 52 -2.31 7.63 20.01
CA GLU A 52 -3.16 7.33 21.16
C GLU A 52 -4.62 7.43 20.74
N VAL A 53 -5.44 6.46 21.17
CA VAL A 53 -6.90 6.45 21.00
C VAL A 53 -7.54 6.50 22.39
N GLN A 54 -8.47 7.43 22.59
CA GLN A 54 -9.39 7.37 23.72
C GLN A 54 -10.50 6.40 23.37
N VAL A 55 -10.73 5.41 24.23
CA VAL A 55 -11.71 4.36 24.02
C VAL A 55 -12.80 4.49 25.08
N ASP A 56 -14.06 4.49 24.65
CA ASP A 56 -15.21 4.59 25.53
C ASP A 56 -15.47 3.29 26.32
N LYS A 57 -16.46 3.34 27.21
CA LYS A 57 -16.87 2.20 28.06
C LYS A 57 -17.42 1.03 27.26
N GLU A 58 -17.83 1.23 26.01
CA GLU A 58 -18.30 0.19 25.11
C GLU A 58 -17.19 -0.36 24.20
N GLY A 59 -15.95 0.12 24.36
CA GLY A 59 -14.82 -0.32 23.56
C GLY A 59 -14.73 0.34 22.18
N ARG A 60 -15.40 1.47 21.97
CA ARG A 60 -15.41 2.23 20.71
C ARG A 60 -14.42 3.40 20.77
N PRO A 61 -13.82 3.79 19.63
CA PRO A 61 -12.92 4.93 19.59
C PRO A 61 -13.71 6.23 19.74
N ALA A 62 -13.35 7.05 20.72
CA ALA A 62 -13.92 8.38 20.96
C ALA A 62 -13.05 9.49 20.37
N ASN A 63 -11.73 9.34 20.40
CA ASN A 63 -10.78 10.31 19.86
C ASN A 63 -9.45 9.64 19.48
N CYS A 64 -8.74 10.17 18.49
CA CYS A 64 -7.39 9.73 18.14
C CYS A 64 -6.45 10.92 17.99
N LYS A 65 -5.22 10.77 18.49
CA LYS A 65 -4.14 11.75 18.27
C LYS A 65 -2.84 11.04 17.89
N ILE A 66 -2.07 11.68 17.03
CA ILE A 66 -0.68 11.28 16.74
C ILE A 66 0.22 11.86 17.82
N ILE A 67 0.98 10.99 18.48
CA ILE A 67 1.95 11.35 19.54
C ILE A 67 3.39 11.30 19.06
N SER A 68 3.65 10.64 17.91
CA SER A 68 4.89 10.79 17.14
C SER A 68 4.55 10.63 15.67
N SER A 69 4.85 11.65 14.87
CA SER A 69 4.59 11.67 13.43
C SER A 69 5.44 10.62 12.70
N SER A 70 4.90 10.06 11.62
CA SER A 70 5.63 9.24 10.67
C SER A 70 6.60 10.04 9.79
N GLY A 71 6.61 11.37 9.89
CA GLY A 71 7.27 12.28 8.95
C GLY A 71 6.43 12.62 7.72
N HIS A 72 5.23 12.05 7.57
CA HIS A 72 4.36 12.25 6.41
C HIS A 72 2.90 12.51 6.84
N PRO A 73 2.37 13.73 6.67
CA PRO A 73 1.02 14.10 7.17
C PRO A 73 -0.12 13.22 6.65
N ALA A 74 0.00 12.70 5.43
CA ALA A 74 -1.00 11.82 4.86
C ALA A 74 -1.08 10.47 5.61
N LEU A 75 0.08 9.91 6.01
CA LEU A 75 0.14 8.66 6.79
C LEU A 75 -0.35 8.87 8.22
N ASP A 76 -0.02 10.00 8.83
CA ASP A 76 -0.50 10.40 10.16
C ASP A 76 -2.04 10.55 10.18
N THR A 77 -2.58 11.25 9.18
CA THR A 77 -4.03 11.45 9.04
C THR A 77 -4.75 10.12 8.82
N GLU A 78 -4.22 9.26 7.95
CA GLU A 78 -4.82 7.95 7.68
C GLU A 78 -4.73 7.01 8.88
N THR A 79 -3.67 7.10 9.68
CA THR A 79 -3.52 6.30 10.92
C THR A 79 -4.71 6.56 11.85
N CYS A 80 -5.01 7.82 12.16
CA CYS A 80 -6.17 8.12 12.99
C CYS A 80 -7.50 7.82 12.29
N THR A 81 -7.60 8.05 10.98
CA THR A 81 -8.81 7.70 10.21
C THR A 81 -9.14 6.20 10.34
N LEU A 82 -8.15 5.33 10.15
CA LEU A 82 -8.31 3.88 10.28
C LEU A 82 -8.68 3.47 11.71
N MET A 83 -8.00 4.04 12.72
CA MET A 83 -8.30 3.74 14.13
C MET A 83 -9.73 4.16 14.51
N MET A 84 -10.16 5.35 14.09
CA MET A 84 -11.50 5.84 14.39
C MET A 84 -12.60 5.07 13.65
N GLN A 85 -12.35 4.60 12.42
CA GLN A 85 -13.36 3.90 11.61
C GLN A 85 -13.47 2.41 11.94
N ARG A 86 -12.35 1.77 12.30
CA ARG A 86 -12.24 0.31 12.31
C ARG A 86 -11.68 -0.24 13.61
N GLY A 87 -11.14 0.61 14.48
CA GLY A 87 -10.69 0.21 15.81
C GLY A 87 -11.86 -0.31 16.63
N LYS A 88 -11.67 -1.49 17.23
CA LYS A 88 -12.62 -2.11 18.15
C LYS A 88 -11.81 -2.70 19.29
N TRP A 89 -12.21 -2.38 20.51
CA TRP A 89 -11.58 -2.89 21.71
C TRP A 89 -12.62 -3.56 22.59
N HIS A 90 -12.17 -4.45 23.47
CA HIS A 90 -13.01 -4.88 24.56
C HIS A 90 -13.15 -3.74 25.58
N PRO A 91 -14.34 -3.54 26.15
CA PRO A 91 -14.52 -2.69 27.33
C PRO A 91 -13.50 -3.02 28.42
N ALA A 92 -12.79 -2.00 28.91
CA ALA A 92 -11.99 -2.16 30.12
C ALA A 92 -12.92 -2.15 31.34
N THR A 93 -12.59 -2.92 32.38
CA THR A 93 -13.32 -2.94 33.65
C THR A 93 -12.49 -2.34 34.78
N ALA A 94 -13.13 -1.46 35.56
CA ALA A 94 -12.60 -0.92 36.80
C ALA A 94 -12.57 -2.01 37.91
N PRO A 95 -11.95 -1.78 39.08
CA PRO A 95 -11.76 -2.83 40.09
C PRO A 95 -13.09 -3.22 40.77
N ASP A 96 -14.09 -2.36 40.66
CA ASP A 96 -15.48 -2.58 41.08
C ASP A 96 -16.31 -3.36 40.03
N GLY A 97 -15.69 -3.75 38.90
CA GLY A 97 -16.31 -4.49 37.81
C GLY A 97 -17.06 -3.62 36.80
N GLN A 98 -17.08 -2.29 36.95
CA GLN A 98 -17.80 -1.41 36.03
C GLN A 98 -17.00 -1.11 34.76
N PRO A 99 -17.62 -1.03 33.57
CA PRO A 99 -16.95 -0.57 32.36
C PRO A 99 -16.39 0.85 32.51
N THR A 100 -15.13 1.03 32.12
CA THR A 100 -14.42 2.31 32.20
C THR A 100 -13.78 2.67 30.85
N GLU A 101 -13.68 3.97 30.62
CA GLU A 101 -12.90 4.52 29.52
C GLU A 101 -11.40 4.31 29.77
N PHE A 102 -10.62 4.21 28.69
CA PHE A 102 -9.16 4.06 28.78
C PHE A 102 -8.46 4.66 27.56
N ILE A 103 -7.14 4.82 27.65
CA ILE A 103 -6.28 5.20 26.52
C ILE A 103 -5.58 3.97 25.99
N TYR A 104 -5.72 3.74 24.69
CA TYR A 104 -4.93 2.78 23.93
C TYR A 104 -3.80 3.52 23.20
N SER A 105 -2.61 2.92 23.14
CA SER A 105 -1.48 3.48 22.37
C SER A 105 -0.78 2.37 21.59
N ASP A 106 -0.45 2.63 20.33
CA ASP A 106 0.34 1.73 19.50
C ASP A 106 1.08 2.51 18.40
N THR A 107 1.79 1.78 17.53
CA THR A 107 2.52 2.31 16.39
C THR A 107 2.03 1.67 15.09
N MET A 108 1.53 2.51 14.18
CA MET A 108 1.21 2.10 12.81
C MET A 108 2.47 2.13 11.96
N LYS A 109 2.85 0.98 11.41
CA LYS A 109 4.04 0.82 10.55
C LYS A 109 3.64 0.87 9.08
N TRP A 110 3.86 2.01 8.44
CA TRP A 110 3.61 2.20 7.02
C TRP A 110 4.82 1.77 6.21
N ARG A 111 4.67 0.72 5.40
CA ARG A 111 5.77 0.17 4.60
C ARG A 111 5.33 -0.18 3.18
N LEU A 112 6.22 0.06 2.23
CA LEU A 112 6.10 -0.30 0.83
C LEU A 112 6.88 -1.59 0.56
N ASP A 113 6.38 -2.42 -0.34
CA ASP A 113 7.20 -3.45 -0.96
C ASP A 113 7.93 -2.83 -2.16
N ARG A 114 9.21 -3.17 -2.34
CA ARG A 114 10.00 -2.76 -3.50
C ARG A 114 10.45 -4.03 -4.20
N SER A 115 9.81 -4.34 -5.32
CA SER A 115 10.10 -5.55 -6.09
C SER A 115 10.12 -5.27 -7.59
N ASN A 116 11.19 -5.72 -8.24
CA ASN A 116 11.33 -5.74 -9.69
C ASN A 116 10.70 -7.00 -10.30
N ASN A 117 10.26 -7.95 -9.47
CA ASN A 117 9.59 -9.18 -9.90
C ASN A 117 8.14 -9.15 -9.39
N THR A 118 7.25 -8.61 -10.22
CA THR A 118 5.80 -8.51 -9.99
C THR A 118 5.04 -9.80 -10.31
N GLY A 119 5.74 -10.87 -10.72
CA GLY A 119 5.09 -12.08 -11.25
C GLY A 119 4.41 -11.86 -12.62
N LEU A 120 4.66 -10.72 -13.25
CA LEU A 120 4.14 -10.39 -14.57
C LEU A 120 4.98 -11.09 -15.64
N GLN A 121 4.43 -12.18 -16.17
CA GLN A 121 4.83 -12.74 -17.46
C GLN A 121 4.14 -11.92 -18.56
N THR A 122 4.64 -10.72 -18.85
CA THR A 122 4.14 -9.96 -20.00
C THR A 122 4.71 -10.58 -21.28
N GLN A 123 4.01 -11.58 -21.81
CA GLN A 123 3.87 -11.68 -23.26
C GLN A 123 3.05 -10.46 -23.73
N TYR A 124 3.72 -9.31 -23.74
CA TYR A 124 3.21 -8.07 -24.29
C TYR A 124 3.04 -8.27 -25.81
N GLN A 125 1.83 -8.10 -26.35
CA GLN A 125 1.56 -8.25 -27.78
C GLN A 125 2.17 -7.05 -28.51
N GLN A 126 3.32 -7.29 -29.13
CA GLN A 126 4.22 -6.26 -29.64
C GLN A 126 3.71 -5.51 -30.90
N ASP A 127 2.58 -5.89 -31.48
CA ASP A 127 2.26 -5.48 -32.86
C ASP A 127 1.14 -4.43 -33.02
N THR A 128 0.19 -4.27 -32.08
CA THR A 128 -0.94 -3.32 -32.25
C THR A 128 -0.76 -1.99 -31.53
N ASP A 129 0.09 -1.95 -30.51
CA ASP A 129 0.13 -0.85 -29.54
C ASP A 129 1.35 0.08 -29.76
N TYR A 130 2.00 -0.03 -30.92
CA TYR A 130 3.13 0.79 -31.27
C TYR A 130 2.66 2.18 -31.76
N PRO A 131 3.05 3.29 -31.11
CA PRO A 131 2.62 4.63 -31.50
C PRO A 131 2.98 5.03 -32.94
N ALA A 132 2.00 5.49 -33.70
CA ALA A 132 2.15 5.75 -35.13
C ALA A 132 3.23 6.81 -35.46
N ALA A 133 3.39 7.85 -34.62
CA ALA A 133 4.40 8.88 -34.88
C ALA A 133 5.83 8.34 -34.65
N ALA A 134 6.04 7.57 -33.58
CA ALA A 134 7.32 6.89 -33.36
C ALA A 134 7.60 5.86 -34.47
N LEU A 135 6.55 5.20 -34.99
CA LEU A 135 6.68 4.22 -36.08
C LEU A 135 7.11 4.89 -37.38
N ALA A 136 6.49 6.02 -37.74
CA ALA A 136 6.83 6.80 -38.92
C ALA A 136 8.28 7.29 -38.92
N LEU A 137 8.85 7.51 -37.73
CA LEU A 137 10.23 7.92 -37.53
C LEU A 137 11.20 6.75 -37.31
N GLY A 138 10.71 5.51 -37.25
CA GLY A 138 11.54 4.32 -37.04
C GLY A 138 12.23 4.26 -35.67
N VAL A 139 11.62 4.78 -34.60
CA VAL A 139 12.27 4.92 -33.29
C VAL A 139 12.07 3.68 -32.40
N GLU A 140 13.11 2.88 -32.20
CA GLU A 140 13.10 1.80 -31.20
C GLU A 140 13.73 2.24 -29.86
N GLY A 141 13.45 1.52 -28.77
CA GLY A 141 14.04 1.86 -27.48
C GLY A 141 13.47 1.10 -26.29
N VAL A 142 13.80 1.57 -25.08
CA VAL A 142 13.28 1.01 -23.82
C VAL A 142 12.81 2.15 -22.92
N SER A 143 11.52 2.16 -22.60
CA SER A 143 10.99 3.04 -21.56
C SER A 143 11.09 2.30 -20.22
N LYS A 144 11.81 2.87 -19.25
CA LYS A 144 11.80 2.37 -17.86
C LYS A 144 10.90 3.25 -17.02
N VAL A 145 9.97 2.64 -16.31
CA VAL A 145 9.01 3.36 -15.47
C VAL A 145 8.95 2.76 -14.08
N GLU A 146 8.68 3.60 -13.09
CA GLU A 146 8.35 3.22 -11.72
C GLU A 146 6.84 3.30 -11.55
N LEU A 147 6.23 2.18 -11.16
CA LEU A 147 4.80 2.09 -10.85
C LEU A 147 4.61 2.06 -9.34
N ALA A 148 3.68 2.86 -8.84
CA ALA A 148 3.16 2.70 -7.48
C ALA A 148 1.81 1.97 -7.56
N ILE A 149 1.70 0.83 -6.89
CA ILE A 149 0.58 -0.11 -6.99
C ILE A 149 -0.02 -0.29 -5.60
N ASP A 150 -1.34 -0.16 -5.46
CA ASP A 150 -2.02 -0.32 -4.16
C ASP A 150 -2.04 -1.77 -3.67
N GLU A 151 -2.51 -2.00 -2.45
CA GLU A 151 -2.63 -3.34 -1.83
C GLU A 151 -3.57 -4.28 -2.60
N ALA A 152 -4.43 -3.75 -3.47
CA ALA A 152 -5.33 -4.54 -4.32
C ALA A 152 -4.72 -4.86 -5.69
N GLY A 153 -3.51 -4.38 -5.98
CA GLY A 153 -2.84 -4.61 -7.26
C GLY A 153 -3.20 -3.61 -8.36
N ASN A 154 -3.80 -2.48 -8.01
CA ASN A 154 -4.14 -1.42 -8.97
C ASN A 154 -3.01 -0.39 -9.06
N PRO A 155 -2.47 -0.11 -10.25
CA PRO A 155 -1.56 1.01 -10.47
C PRO A 155 -2.21 2.35 -10.09
N LYS A 156 -1.47 3.18 -9.36
CA LYS A 156 -1.87 4.53 -8.89
C LYS A 156 -1.00 5.64 -9.45
N SER A 157 0.21 5.33 -9.90
CA SER A 157 1.06 6.25 -10.64
C SER A 157 2.04 5.50 -11.53
N CYS A 158 2.50 6.22 -12.55
CA CYS A 158 3.59 5.83 -13.43
C CYS A 158 4.56 7.00 -13.56
N LYS A 159 5.82 6.78 -13.19
CA LYS A 159 6.89 7.77 -13.28
C LYS A 159 7.93 7.28 -14.27
N LEU A 160 8.21 8.07 -15.30
CA LEU A 160 9.28 7.76 -16.25
C LEU A 160 10.65 7.91 -15.57
N LEU A 161 11.44 6.83 -15.59
CA LEU A 161 12.82 6.81 -15.10
C LEU A 161 13.83 6.91 -16.24
N GLN A 162 13.51 6.33 -17.40
CA GLN A 162 14.35 6.38 -18.59
C GLN A 162 13.46 6.42 -19.84
N SER A 163 13.72 7.41 -20.71
CA SER A 163 13.03 7.54 -22.00
C SER A 163 13.51 6.50 -23.01
N ALA A 164 12.59 6.03 -23.85
CA ALA A 164 12.89 5.22 -25.04
C ALA A 164 13.47 6.04 -26.21
N GLY A 165 13.54 7.37 -26.10
CA GLY A 165 13.99 8.26 -27.18
C GLY A 165 12.86 8.89 -28.00
N HIS A 166 11.59 8.66 -27.64
CA HIS A 166 10.45 9.37 -28.20
C HIS A 166 9.30 9.48 -27.16
N PRO A 167 8.69 10.66 -26.98
CA PRO A 167 7.67 10.88 -25.95
C PRO A 167 6.44 9.97 -26.09
N ASP A 168 6.01 9.66 -27.32
CA ASP A 168 4.87 8.76 -27.52
C ASP A 168 5.11 7.34 -27.01
N LEU A 169 6.35 6.84 -27.11
CA LEU A 169 6.70 5.53 -26.55
C LEU A 169 6.64 5.57 -25.02
N ASP A 170 7.09 6.67 -24.41
CA ASP A 170 7.07 6.84 -22.96
C ASP A 170 5.64 6.99 -22.41
N HIS A 171 4.80 7.77 -23.10
CA HIS A 171 3.37 7.87 -22.77
C HIS A 171 2.65 6.55 -22.96
N ALA A 172 2.93 5.82 -24.05
CA ALA A 172 2.33 4.52 -24.30
C ALA A 172 2.73 3.49 -23.24
N ALA A 173 3.98 3.52 -22.76
CA ALA A 173 4.44 2.65 -21.68
C ALA A 173 3.62 2.88 -20.40
N CYS A 174 3.45 4.15 -20.00
CA CYS A 174 2.65 4.48 -18.82
C CYS A 174 1.16 4.16 -19.01
N ASN A 175 0.56 4.53 -20.14
CA ASN A 175 -0.86 4.27 -20.40
C ASN A 175 -1.19 2.77 -20.34
N MET A 176 -0.34 1.95 -20.95
CA MET A 176 -0.49 0.50 -20.98
C MET A 176 -0.38 -0.12 -19.59
N LEU A 177 0.67 0.25 -18.83
CA LEU A 177 0.89 -0.30 -17.50
C LEU A 177 -0.14 0.20 -16.48
N MET A 178 -0.62 1.43 -16.61
CA MET A 178 -1.69 1.99 -15.76
C MET A 178 -3.05 1.33 -16.03
N GLY A 179 -3.29 0.82 -17.25
CA GLY A 179 -4.50 0.08 -17.60
C GLY A 179 -4.44 -1.42 -17.27
N MET A 180 -3.29 -1.92 -16.81
CA MET A 180 -3.07 -3.34 -16.60
C MET A 180 -3.66 -3.84 -15.28
N GLN A 181 -4.26 -5.03 -15.34
CA GLN A 181 -4.70 -5.77 -14.16
C GLN A 181 -3.79 -6.98 -13.91
N GLY A 182 -3.74 -7.47 -12.68
CA GLY A 182 -3.03 -8.69 -12.34
C GLY A 182 -1.68 -8.51 -11.66
N PHE A 183 -1.29 -7.28 -11.29
CA PHE A 183 -0.24 -7.10 -10.30
C PHE A 183 -0.66 -7.77 -8.99
N ARG A 184 0.25 -8.55 -8.40
CA ARG A 184 0.00 -9.29 -7.16
C ARG A 184 0.93 -8.75 -6.08
N PRO A 185 0.50 -7.75 -5.30
CA PRO A 185 1.27 -7.28 -4.16
C PRO A 185 1.51 -8.43 -3.17
N ARG A 186 2.66 -8.40 -2.51
CA ARG A 186 3.06 -9.45 -1.57
C ARG A 186 2.46 -9.20 -0.20
N ALA A 187 2.07 -10.27 0.47
CA ALA A 187 1.75 -10.21 1.89
C ALA A 187 3.03 -10.22 2.74
N ASN A 188 3.00 -9.53 3.89
CA ASN A 188 4.01 -9.71 4.94
C ASN A 188 3.79 -11.06 5.68
N THR A 189 4.60 -11.33 6.71
CA THR A 189 4.49 -12.54 7.54
C THR A 189 3.13 -12.73 8.20
N ASP A 190 2.40 -11.63 8.43
CA ASP A 190 1.08 -11.62 9.08
C ASP A 190 -0.06 -11.73 8.05
N GLY A 191 0.25 -11.92 6.77
CA GLY A 191 -0.74 -12.06 5.71
C GLY A 191 -1.37 -10.74 5.25
N ILE A 192 -0.80 -9.58 5.61
CA ILE A 192 -1.25 -8.24 5.20
C ILE A 192 -0.56 -7.87 3.88
N LEU A 193 -1.36 -7.60 2.84
CA LEU A 193 -0.87 -7.08 1.56
C LEU A 193 -0.29 -5.68 1.74
N ARG A 194 0.89 -5.44 1.17
CA ARG A 194 1.50 -4.10 1.13
C ARG A 194 1.40 -3.52 -0.27
N PRO A 195 1.31 -2.19 -0.41
CA PRO A 195 1.50 -1.57 -1.71
C PRO A 195 2.89 -1.87 -2.25
N LEU A 196 3.01 -1.82 -3.57
CA LEU A 196 4.21 -2.20 -4.28
C LEU A 196 4.71 -1.02 -5.13
N ILE A 197 5.97 -0.65 -4.93
CA ILE A 197 6.74 0.15 -5.89
C ILE A 197 7.50 -0.82 -6.79
N SER A 198 7.27 -0.73 -8.10
CA SER A 198 7.86 -1.64 -9.07
C SER A 198 8.43 -0.92 -10.28
N VAL A 199 9.69 -1.22 -10.60
CA VAL A 199 10.32 -0.75 -11.83
C VAL A 199 10.02 -1.73 -12.97
N GLN A 200 9.40 -1.22 -14.03
CA GLN A 200 9.06 -1.96 -15.24
C GLN A 200 9.85 -1.43 -16.43
N SER A 201 10.18 -2.33 -17.37
CA SER A 201 10.87 -1.98 -18.62
C SER A 201 10.02 -2.39 -19.81
N VAL A 202 9.56 -1.42 -20.60
CA VAL A 202 8.82 -1.65 -21.84
C VAL A 202 9.80 -1.53 -23.00
N ARG A 203 10.02 -2.65 -23.71
CA ARG A 203 10.89 -2.68 -24.89
C ARG A 203 10.06 -2.44 -26.15
N TRP A 204 10.40 -1.38 -26.87
CA TRP A 204 9.82 -1.01 -28.14
C TRP A 204 10.67 -1.55 -29.27
N LYS A 205 10.06 -2.40 -30.08
CA LYS A 205 10.66 -2.92 -31.32
C LYS A 205 9.64 -2.77 -32.43
N ILE A 206 10.07 -2.26 -33.58
CA ILE A 206 9.18 -2.04 -34.71
C ILE A 206 8.57 -3.38 -35.12
N PRO A 207 7.24 -3.48 -35.21
CA PRO A 207 6.56 -4.67 -35.70
C PRO A 207 7.04 -5.01 -37.11
N ARG A 208 7.39 -6.28 -37.35
CA ARG A 208 7.71 -6.72 -38.72
C ARG A 208 6.42 -6.90 -39.52
N PRO A 209 6.42 -6.57 -40.82
CA PRO A 209 5.26 -6.79 -41.67
C PRO A 209 4.87 -8.27 -41.64
N ALA A 210 3.56 -8.54 -41.56
CA ALA A 210 3.02 -9.90 -41.42
C ALA A 210 3.43 -10.87 -42.54
N SER A 211 3.89 -10.35 -43.69
CA SER A 211 4.41 -11.13 -44.82
C SER A 211 5.70 -11.89 -44.51
N GLU A 212 6.57 -11.37 -43.64
CA GLU A 212 7.85 -12.02 -43.29
C GLU A 212 7.73 -13.01 -42.12
N ASN A 213 6.64 -12.94 -41.34
CA ASN A 213 6.42 -13.82 -40.20
C ASN A 213 5.92 -15.23 -40.60
N LYS A 214 5.37 -15.38 -41.82
CA LYS A 214 4.96 -16.68 -42.37
C LYS A 214 6.14 -17.57 -42.75
N THR A 215 7.27 -16.98 -43.15
CA THR A 215 8.44 -17.72 -43.67
C THR A 215 9.20 -18.51 -42.59
N ARG A 216 8.92 -18.30 -41.30
CA ARG A 216 9.63 -18.95 -40.18
C ARG A 216 8.83 -20.04 -39.46
N LYS A 217 7.54 -20.24 -39.79
CA LYS A 217 6.71 -21.31 -39.20
C LYS A 217 6.68 -22.59 -40.05
N SER A 218 7.50 -22.67 -41.10
CA SER A 218 7.54 -23.78 -42.06
C SER A 218 8.94 -24.42 -42.20
N GLU A 219 9.82 -24.25 -41.21
CA GLU A 219 11.10 -24.98 -41.09
C GLU A 219 11.18 -25.71 -39.75
#